data_AF-A0A6B2CM07-F1
#
_entry.id   AF-A0A6B2CM07-F1
#
_cell.length_a   1.000
_cell.length_b   1.000
_cell.length_c   1.000
_cell.angle_alpha   90.00
_cell.angle_beta   90.00
_cell.angle_gamma   90.00
#
_symmetry.space_group_name_H-M   'P 1'
#
loop_
_entity.id
_entity.type
_entity.pdbx_description
1 polymer ?
#
loop_
_entity_poly.entity_id
_entity_poly.type
_entity_poly.pdbx_seq_one_letter_code
_entity_poly.pdbx_strand_id
1 'polypeptide(L)'
;NPRTGARLGKSHGYAEIEWGIMRMLGKVGEETPVVTTVHELQLVNDEIPREPFDLPVDIVVTPTRVIRVSRVNPKPLGIYWEYVTEDMVREIPILAELRVMSSKGQ
;
A
#
# COMPACT_ATOMS: atom_id res chain seq x y z
N ASN A 1 -8.22 5.64 -9.12
CA ASN A 1 -9.17 6.76 -9.00
C ASN A 1 -8.41 8.02 -8.57
N PRO A 2 -8.21 9.00 -9.46
CA PRO A 2 -7.41 10.20 -9.19
C PRO A 2 -8.06 11.17 -8.20
N ARG A 3 -9.33 10.98 -7.83
CA ARG A 3 -10.03 11.82 -6.84
C ARG A 3 -9.81 11.34 -5.41
N THR A 4 -9.67 10.03 -5.21
CA THR A 4 -9.57 9.41 -3.88
C THR A 4 -8.19 8.86 -3.56
N GLY A 5 -7.37 8.59 -4.59
CA GLY A 5 -6.08 7.91 -4.44
C GLY A 5 -6.20 6.40 -4.35
N ALA A 6 -7.41 5.85 -4.46
CA ALA A 6 -7.59 4.41 -4.58
C ALA A 6 -6.93 3.91 -5.86
N ARG A 7 -6.23 2.78 -5.78
CA ARG A 7 -5.57 2.12 -6.91
C ARG A 7 -5.92 0.65 -6.89
N LEU A 8 -5.95 0.06 -8.09
CA LEU A 8 -6.06 -1.39 -8.25
C LEU A 8 -4.73 -1.89 -8.80
N GLY A 9 -4.05 -2.72 -8.00
CA GLY A 9 -2.77 -3.32 -8.36
C GLY A 9 -2.93 -4.71 -8.97
N LYS A 10 -1.81 -5.41 -9.10
CA LYS A 10 -1.81 -6.87 -9.32
C LYS A 10 -2.13 -7.54 -7.98
N SER A 11 -2.87 -8.64 -8.04
CA SER A 11 -3.52 -9.33 -6.91
C SER A 11 -2.60 -9.87 -5.79
N HIS A 12 -1.29 -9.63 -5.83
CA HIS A 12 -0.35 -10.29 -4.92
C HIS A 12 -0.03 -9.47 -3.66
N GLY A 13 -0.47 -8.21 -3.57
CA GLY A 13 -0.34 -7.41 -2.34
C GLY A 13 1.09 -7.06 -1.92
N TYR A 14 2.11 -7.29 -2.77
CA TYR A 14 3.51 -7.05 -2.39
C TYR A 14 3.79 -5.60 -1.99
N ALA A 15 3.20 -4.61 -2.68
CA ALA A 15 3.42 -3.20 -2.37
C ALA A 15 2.86 -2.83 -0.97
N GLU A 16 1.73 -3.43 -0.59
CA GLU A 16 1.12 -3.26 0.72
C GLU A 16 1.98 -3.92 1.81
N ILE A 17 2.56 -5.09 1.52
CA ILE A 17 3.50 -5.77 2.43
C ILE A 17 4.78 -4.95 2.60
N GLU A 18 5.40 -4.50 1.52
CA GLU A 18 6.61 -3.67 1.55
C GLU A 18 6.38 -2.39 2.36
N TRP A 19 5.23 -1.73 2.15
CA TRP A 19 4.82 -0.59 2.96
C TRP A 19 4.68 -0.97 4.43
N GLY A 20 3.99 -2.06 4.74
CA GLY A 20 3.81 -2.56 6.10
C GLY A 20 5.14 -2.82 6.81
N ILE A 21 6.09 -3.47 6.15
CA ILE A 21 7.45 -3.73 6.64
C ILE A 21 8.16 -2.40 6.96
N MET A 22 8.20 -1.49 5.99
CA MET A 22 8.86 -0.19 6.17
C MET A 22 8.19 0.64 7.28
N ARG A 23 6.86 0.54 7.41
CA ARG A 23 6.08 1.26 8.41
C ARG A 23 6.38 0.74 9.81
N MET A 24 6.44 -0.58 9.98
CA MET A 24 6.85 -1.21 11.24
C MET A 24 8.29 -0.85 11.65
N LEU A 25 9.19 -0.71 10.68
CA LEU A 25 10.58 -0.30 10.91
C LEU A 25 10.74 1.23 11.10
N GLY A 26 9.64 1.99 11.12
CA GLY A 26 9.64 3.45 11.28
C GLY A 26 10.30 4.20 10.12
N LYS A 27 10.41 3.58 8.94
CA LYS A 27 11.06 4.17 7.76
C LYS A 27 10.10 4.99 6.90
N VAL A 28 8.80 4.70 6.99
CA VAL A 28 7.74 5.45 6.32
C VAL A 28 6.61 5.79 7.30
N GLY A 29 5.78 6.76 6.95
CA GLY A 29 4.62 7.19 7.72
C GLY A 29 3.59 7.91 6.87
N GLU A 30 2.58 8.50 7.50
CA GLU A 30 1.49 9.20 6.82
C GLU A 30 2.00 10.32 5.89
N GLU A 31 3.06 11.02 6.30
CA GLU A 31 3.69 12.10 5.53
C GLU A 31 4.61 11.61 4.40
N THR A 32 4.95 10.32 4.34
CA THR A 32 5.81 9.79 3.28
C THR A 32 5.05 9.70 1.96
N PRO A 33 5.41 10.44 0.90
CA PRO A 33 4.63 10.47 -0.33
C PRO A 33 4.64 9.12 -1.07
N VAL A 34 3.47 8.67 -1.50
CA VAL A 34 3.28 7.51 -2.37
C VAL A 34 2.94 8.00 -3.77
N VAL A 35 3.82 7.74 -4.72
CA VAL A 35 3.72 8.24 -6.10
C VAL A 35 3.66 7.07 -7.07
N THR A 36 2.79 7.16 -8.07
CA THR A 36 2.73 6.17 -9.15
C THR A 36 2.70 6.82 -10.52
N THR A 37 3.16 6.08 -11.52
CA THR A 37 3.01 6.42 -12.94
C THR A 37 1.95 5.52 -13.57
N VAL A 38 1.07 6.07 -14.40
CA VAL A 38 0.07 5.31 -15.16
C VAL A 38 -0.19 5.94 -16.53
N HIS A 39 -0.77 5.20 -17.46
CA HIS A 39 -1.31 5.77 -18.69
C HIS A 39 -2.66 6.47 -18.42
N GLU A 40 -3.03 7.46 -19.23
CA GLU A 40 -4.31 8.19 -19.10
C GLU A 40 -5.53 7.25 -19.10
N LEU A 41 -5.49 6.18 -19.91
CA LEU A 41 -6.56 5.17 -19.98
C LEU A 41 -6.77 4.37 -18.68
N GLN A 42 -5.80 4.39 -17.75
CA GLN A 42 -5.91 3.73 -16.45
C GLN A 42 -6.52 4.64 -15.39
N LEU A 43 -6.82 5.90 -15.72
CA LEU A 43 -7.56 6.79 -14.85
C LEU A 43 -9.06 6.51 -14.95
N VAL A 44 -9.60 5.86 -13.94
CA VAL A 44 -11.04 5.62 -13.79
C VAL A 44 -11.66 6.53 -12.73
N ASN A 45 -12.90 6.95 -12.97
CA ASN A 45 -13.70 7.70 -11.99
C ASN A 45 -14.55 6.77 -11.11
N ASP A 46 -14.66 5.50 -11.49
CA ASP A 46 -15.39 4.48 -10.77
C ASP A 46 -14.84 4.26 -9.36
N GLU A 47 -15.71 3.77 -8.50
CA GLU A 47 -15.32 3.32 -7.17
C GLU A 47 -14.49 2.04 -7.30
N ILE A 48 -13.37 1.99 -6.58
CA ILE A 48 -12.49 0.84 -6.54
C ILE A 48 -12.71 0.18 -5.18
N PRO A 49 -13.11 -1.11 -5.13
CA PRO A 49 -13.19 -1.86 -3.88
C PRO A 49 -11.88 -1.79 -3.12
N ARG A 50 -11.97 -1.74 -1.79
CA ARG A 50 -10.82 -1.47 -0.94
C ARG A 50 -10.73 -2.48 0.18
N GLU A 51 -9.52 -2.93 0.43
CA GLU A 51 -9.14 -3.69 1.60
C GLU A 51 -8.49 -2.79 2.68
N PRO A 52 -8.53 -3.18 3.97
CA PRO A 52 -7.95 -2.38 5.06
C PRO A 52 -6.45 -2.06 4.88
N PHE A 53 -5.72 -2.96 4.23
CA PHE A 53 -4.28 -2.86 3.97
C PHE A 53 -3.92 -2.12 2.68
N ASP A 54 -4.90 -1.70 1.87
CA ASP A 54 -4.61 -1.01 0.60
C ASP A 54 -3.88 0.31 0.84
N LEU A 55 -2.77 0.49 0.11
CA LEU A 55 -1.96 1.71 0.17
C LEU A 55 -2.45 2.75 -0.85
N PRO A 56 -3.07 3.86 -0.42
CA PRO A 56 -3.49 4.92 -1.32
C PRO A 56 -2.31 5.71 -1.88
N VAL A 57 -2.50 6.29 -3.07
CA VAL A 57 -1.50 7.17 -3.71
C VAL A 57 -1.78 8.64 -3.43
N ASP A 58 -0.71 9.40 -3.21
CA ASP A 58 -0.74 10.86 -3.03
C ASP A 58 -0.63 11.58 -4.39
N ILE A 59 0.15 11.02 -5.31
CA ILE A 59 0.44 11.63 -6.61
C ILE A 59 0.34 10.59 -7.71
N VAL A 60 -0.38 10.95 -8.78
CA VAL A 60 -0.48 10.16 -10.01
C VAL A 60 0.16 10.94 -11.14
N VAL A 61 1.16 10.34 -11.79
CA VAL A 61 1.85 10.92 -12.94
C VAL A 61 1.42 10.19 -14.21
N THR A 62 0.99 10.94 -15.21
CA THR A 62 0.73 10.42 -16.56
C THR A 62 1.72 11.04 -17.56
N PRO A 63 1.79 10.54 -18.81
CA PRO A 63 2.61 11.16 -19.83
C PRO A 63 2.31 12.65 -20.11
N THR A 64 1.12 13.13 -19.73
CA THR A 64 0.64 14.49 -20.08
C THR A 64 0.45 15.40 -18.86
N ARG A 65 0.37 14.87 -17.63
CA ARG A 65 0.11 15.68 -16.42
C ARG A 65 0.51 14.99 -15.12
N VAL A 66 0.61 15.80 -14.07
CA VAL A 66 0.76 15.37 -12.67
C VAL A 66 -0.49 15.72 -11.90
N ILE A 67 -1.08 14.74 -11.22
CA ILE A 67 -2.29 14.88 -10.41
C ILE A 67 -1.90 14.70 -8.94
N ARG A 68 -2.08 15.74 -8.13
CA ARG A 68 -2.00 15.64 -6.66
C ARG A 68 -3.38 15.27 -6.13
N VAL A 69 -3.44 14.21 -5.36
CA VAL A 69 -4.69 13.62 -4.87
C VAL A 69 -4.99 14.14 -3.47
N SER A 70 -6.18 14.68 -3.28
CA SER A 70 -6.74 14.91 -1.94
C SER A 70 -7.26 13.58 -1.39
N ARG A 71 -6.36 12.76 -0.85
CA ARG A 71 -6.71 11.43 -0.33
C ARG A 71 -7.80 11.52 0.73
N VAL A 72 -8.73 10.57 0.67
CA VAL A 72 -9.82 10.43 1.66
C VAL A 72 -9.50 9.42 2.75
N ASN A 73 -8.45 8.60 2.55
CA ASN A 73 -8.09 7.49 3.42
C ASN A 73 -6.65 7.61 3.96
N PRO A 74 -6.42 7.20 5.23
CA PRO A 74 -5.07 7.14 5.79
C PRO A 74 -4.26 5.99 5.17
N LYS A 75 -2.93 6.04 5.33
CA LYS A 75 -2.05 4.94 4.92
C LYS A 75 -2.05 3.82 5.96
N PRO A 76 -1.82 2.56 5.55
CA PRO A 76 -1.74 1.43 6.47
C PRO A 76 -0.69 1.65 7.56
N LEU A 77 -0.99 1.24 8.80
CA LEU A 77 -0.15 1.48 9.98
C LEU A 77 0.95 0.44 10.20
N GLY A 78 1.00 -0.61 9.38
CA GLY A 78 1.95 -1.71 9.50
C GLY A 78 1.50 -2.91 8.70
N ILE A 79 1.97 -4.09 9.09
CA ILE A 79 1.49 -5.37 8.55
C ILE A 79 0.22 -5.79 9.30
N TYR A 80 -0.82 -6.14 8.55
CA TYR A 80 -2.09 -6.63 9.07
C TYR A 80 -2.04 -8.15 9.03
N TRP A 81 -1.53 -8.75 10.11
CA TRP A 81 -1.19 -10.17 10.17
C TRP A 81 -2.38 -11.11 9.93
N GLU A 82 -3.60 -10.65 10.17
CA GLU A 82 -4.83 -11.38 9.87
C GLU A 82 -5.08 -11.61 8.37
N TYR A 83 -4.40 -10.85 7.49
CA TYR A 83 -4.43 -11.02 6.04
C TYR A 83 -3.17 -11.69 5.46
N VAL A 84 -2.20 -12.05 6.31
CA VAL A 84 -0.96 -12.71 5.88
C VAL A 84 -1.14 -14.21 5.90
N THR A 85 -1.12 -14.85 4.73
CA THR A 85 -1.24 -16.30 4.60
C THR A 85 0.11 -17.01 4.77
N GLU A 86 0.07 -18.30 5.08
CA GLU A 86 1.29 -19.12 5.14
C GLU A 86 2.02 -19.19 3.79
N ASP A 87 1.32 -19.08 2.67
CA ASP A 87 1.91 -19.04 1.34
C ASP A 87 2.72 -17.76 1.15
N MET A 88 2.20 -16.62 1.58
CA MET A 88 2.91 -15.34 1.57
C MET A 88 4.15 -15.39 2.46
N VAL A 89 4.09 -16.05 3.63
CA VAL A 89 5.26 -16.23 4.51
C VAL A 89 6.33 -17.09 3.85
N ARG A 90 5.95 -18.14 3.11
CA ARG A 90 6.90 -18.96 2.35
C ARG A 90 7.53 -18.20 1.19
N GLU A 91 6.77 -17.37 0.48
CA GLU A 91 7.28 -16.55 -0.62
C GLU A 91 8.11 -15.34 -0.15
N ILE A 92 7.82 -14.80 1.02
CA ILE A 92 8.46 -13.61 1.60
C ILE A 92 9.03 -13.98 2.98
N PRO A 93 10.20 -14.65 3.05
CA PRO A 93 10.72 -15.24 4.29
C PRO A 93 10.89 -14.24 5.45
N ILE A 94 11.16 -12.96 5.14
CA ILE A 94 11.30 -11.90 6.15
C ILE A 94 10.02 -11.71 6.99
N LEU A 95 8.84 -12.10 6.47
CA LEU A 95 7.59 -12.06 7.24
C LEU A 95 7.63 -12.96 8.48
N ALA A 96 8.33 -14.11 8.42
CA ALA A 96 8.45 -14.99 9.57
C ALA A 96 9.24 -14.32 10.70
N GLU A 97 10.35 -13.64 10.37
CA GLU A 97 11.18 -12.92 11.33
C GLU A 97 10.40 -11.75 11.96
N LEU A 98 9.71 -10.96 11.14
CA LEU A 98 8.93 -9.81 11.58
C LEU A 98 7.74 -10.20 12.47
N ARG A 99 7.14 -11.37 12.24
CA ARG A 99 6.06 -11.90 13.08
C ARG A 99 6.55 -12.20 14.50
N VAL A 100 7.76 -12.75 14.63
CA VAL A 100 8.41 -13.02 15.93
C VAL A 100 8.86 -11.72 16.62
N MET A 101 9.30 -10.71 15.86
CA MET A 101 9.65 -9.41 16.45
C MET A 101 8.43 -8.69 17.01
N SER A 102 7.29 -8.75 16.30
CA SER A 102 6.05 -8.08 16.71
C SER A 102 5.48 -8.64 18.02
N SER A 103 5.66 -9.94 18.28
CA SER A 103 5.21 -10.59 19.52
C SER A 103 6.11 -10.34 20.74
N LYS A 104 7.35 -9.86 20.52
CA LYS A 104 8.31 -9.53 21.59
C LYS A 104 8.26 -8.06 22.02
N GLY A 105 7.62 -7.20 21.23
CA GLY A 105 7.49 -5.76 21.48
C GLY A 105 6.16 -5.34 22.14
N GLN A 106 5.31 -6.31 22.50
CA GLN A 106 4.13 -6.11 23.36
C GLN A 106 4.44 -6.46 24.81
#